data_AF-A0A7S3I471-F1
#
_entry.id   AF-A0A7S3I471-F1
#
_cell.length_a   1.000
_cell.length_b   1.000
_cell.length_c   1.000
_cell.angle_alpha   90.00
_cell.angle_beta   90.00
_cell.angle_gamma   90.00
#
_symmetry.space_group_name_H-M   'P 1'
#
loop_
_entity.id
_entity.type
_entity.pdbx_description
1 polymer ?
#
loop_
_entity_poly.entity_id
_entity_poly.type
_entity_poly.pdbx_seq_one_letter_code
_entity_poly.pdbx_strand_id
1 'polypeptide(L)'
;MATGEHPYSVADRPIEVENLINNFPAPSLQGSPLVSPELANFVSRCLKKEPEERSLARELAFDPFVQQIHNFSDEQHVAWLREYTQRKEQLRQMNMNTQIQ
;
A
#
# COMPACT_ATOMS: atom_id res chain seq x y z
N MET A 1 1.07 -3.26 0.27
CA MET A 1 0.53 -3.00 -1.09
C MET A 1 1.41 -2.03 -1.85
N ALA A 2 1.52 -0.76 -1.47
CA ALA A 2 2.36 0.21 -2.18
C ALA A 2 3.86 -0.17 -2.24
N THR A 3 4.42 -0.66 -1.13
CA THR A 3 5.83 -1.08 -1.05
C THR A 3 6.03 -2.59 -1.25
N GLY A 4 4.96 -3.36 -1.39
CA GLY A 4 5.02 -4.84 -1.35
C GLY A 4 5.29 -5.45 0.03
N GLU A 5 5.77 -4.67 1.01
CA GLU A 5 6.16 -5.15 2.34
C GLU A 5 5.22 -4.66 3.45
N HIS A 6 5.18 -5.39 4.56
CA HIS A 6 4.49 -4.96 5.76
C HIS A 6 5.33 -3.89 6.49
N PRO A 7 4.74 -2.78 6.98
CA PRO A 7 5.51 -1.68 7.57
C PRO A 7 6.21 -2.03 8.88
N TYR A 8 5.80 -3.10 9.56
CA TYR A 8 6.46 -3.64 10.75
C TYR A 8 7.11 -4.98 10.41
N SER A 9 8.41 -5.11 10.68
CA SER A 9 9.22 -6.31 10.34
C SER A 9 8.83 -7.58 11.08
N VAL A 10 8.16 -7.45 12.23
CA VAL A 10 7.72 -8.55 13.13
C VAL A 10 6.23 -8.84 12.98
N ALA A 11 5.71 -8.75 11.76
CA ALA A 11 4.28 -8.84 11.45
C ALA A 11 3.60 -10.13 11.98
N ASP A 12 4.37 -11.20 12.16
CA ASP A 12 3.95 -12.51 12.68
C ASP A 12 3.82 -12.55 14.21
N ARG A 13 4.20 -11.48 14.92
CA ARG A 13 4.20 -11.40 16.39
C ARG A 13 3.31 -10.26 16.87
N PRO A 14 2.01 -10.51 17.13
CA PRO A 14 1.03 -9.46 17.40
C PRO A 14 1.39 -8.55 18.58
N ILE A 15 1.93 -9.11 19.67
CA ILE A 15 2.33 -8.34 20.85
C ILE A 15 3.49 -7.39 20.52
N GLU A 16 4.46 -7.84 19.72
CA GLU A 16 5.58 -6.99 19.31
C GLU A 16 5.10 -5.88 18.37
N VAL A 17 4.17 -6.17 17.46
CA VAL A 17 3.55 -5.16 16.58
C VAL A 17 2.78 -4.11 17.37
N GLU A 18 1.97 -4.51 18.35
CA GLU A 18 1.25 -3.58 19.22
C GLU A 18 2.22 -2.64 19.95
N ASN A 19 3.31 -3.19 20.50
CA ASN A 19 4.35 -2.38 21.12
C ASN A 19 4.99 -1.40 20.15
N LEU A 20 5.23 -1.80 18.89
CA LEU A 20 5.76 -0.90 17.86
C LEU A 20 4.79 0.23 17.55
N ILE A 21 3.51 -0.08 17.35
CA ILE A 21 2.45 0.92 17.10
C ILE A 21 2.36 1.93 18.25
N ASN A 22 2.39 1.44 19.49
CA ASN A 22 2.19 2.28 20.68
C ASN A 22 3.41 3.11 21.04
N ASN A 23 4.64 2.65 20.76
CA ASN A 23 5.84 3.32 21.26
C ASN A 23 6.66 4.04 20.19
N PHE A 24 6.44 3.78 18.90
CA PHE A 24 7.21 4.37 17.81
C PHE A 24 6.34 5.29 16.94
N PRO A 25 6.97 6.18 16.14
CA PRO A 25 6.27 6.95 15.13
C PRO A 25 5.55 6.05 14.13
N ALA A 26 4.44 6.54 13.58
CA ALA A 26 3.73 5.83 12.54
C ALA A 26 4.62 5.67 11.29
N PRO A 27 4.48 4.56 10.54
CA PRO A 27 5.23 4.36 9.31
C PRO A 27 4.87 5.44 8.28
N SER A 28 5.86 5.83 7.49
CA SER A 28 5.73 6.93 6.52
C SER A 28 6.17 6.47 5.13
N LEU A 29 5.46 6.95 4.11
CA LEU A 29 5.85 6.82 2.71
C LEU A 29 6.57 8.06 2.17
N GLN A 30 6.76 9.09 3.01
CA GLN A 30 7.44 10.33 2.61
C GLN A 30 8.85 10.04 2.10
N GLY A 31 9.18 10.58 0.92
CA GLY A 31 10.47 10.38 0.27
C GLY A 31 10.67 9.02 -0.41
N SER A 32 9.68 8.12 -0.40
CA SER A 32 9.78 6.86 -1.12
C SER A 32 9.72 7.09 -2.64
N PRO A 33 10.67 6.55 -3.42
CA PRO A 33 10.67 6.69 -4.89
C PRO A 33 9.60 5.81 -5.57
N LEU A 34 8.94 4.92 -4.82
CA LEU A 34 7.95 3.97 -5.35
C LEU A 34 6.54 4.57 -5.46
N VAL A 35 6.32 5.74 -4.87
CA VAL A 35 4.99 6.36 -4.77
C VAL A 35 5.03 7.84 -5.11
N SER A 36 3.89 8.39 -5.51
CA SER A 36 3.78 9.83 -5.75
C SER A 36 3.79 10.63 -4.43
N PRO A 37 4.23 11.90 -4.44
CA PRO A 37 4.14 12.77 -3.27
C PRO A 37 2.72 12.91 -2.72
N GLU A 38 1.71 12.89 -3.59
CA GLU A 38 0.29 12.97 -3.23
C GLU A 38 -0.15 11.73 -2.45
N LEU A 39 0.20 10.53 -2.90
CA LEU A 39 -0.07 9.29 -2.18
C LEU A 39 0.66 9.27 -0.81
N ALA A 40 1.92 9.69 -0.78
CA ALA A 40 2.68 9.76 0.47
C ALA A 40 2.05 10.74 1.48
N ASN A 41 1.61 11.90 1.00
CA ASN A 41 0.89 12.88 1.80
C ASN A 41 -0.45 12.34 2.31
N PHE A 42 -1.27 11.76 1.43
CA PHE A 42 -2.55 11.14 1.78
C PHE A 42 -2.39 10.10 2.90
N VAL A 43 -1.44 9.18 2.75
CA VAL A 43 -1.15 8.15 3.76
C VAL A 43 -0.70 8.76 5.09
N SER A 44 0.12 9.81 5.05
CA SER A 44 0.59 10.49 6.28
C SER A 44 -0.56 11.12 7.09
N ARG A 45 -1.61 11.59 6.43
CA ARG A 45 -2.83 12.12 7.07
C ARG A 45 -3.68 11.02 7.71
N CYS A 46 -3.70 9.83 7.11
CA CYS A 46 -4.39 8.66 7.65
C CYS A 46 -3.69 8.06 8.87
N LEU A 47 -2.34 8.08 8.87
CA LEU A 47 -1.51 7.41 9.88
C LEU A 47 -1.14 8.30 11.06
N LYS A 48 -1.78 9.46 11.23
CA LYS A 48 -1.66 10.27 12.44
C LYS A 48 -2.07 9.45 13.67
N LYS A 49 -1.16 9.42 14.65
CA LYS A 49 -1.30 8.62 15.86
C LYS A 49 -2.38 9.17 16.76
N GLU A 50 -2.29 10.45 17.07
CA GLU A 50 -3.32 11.19 17.80
C GLU A 50 -4.61 11.29 16.97
N PRO A 51 -5.75 10.81 17.50
CA PRO A 51 -7.02 10.81 16.78
C PRO A 51 -7.46 12.19 16.30
N GLU A 52 -7.19 13.23 17.09
CA GLU A 52 -7.53 14.63 16.79
C GLU A 52 -6.71 15.22 15.63
N GLU A 53 -5.50 14.69 15.38
CA GLU A 53 -4.69 15.09 14.22
C GLU A 53 -5.07 14.30 12.96
N ARG A 54 -5.77 13.18 13.11
CA ARG A 54 -6.13 12.29 12.01
C ARG A 54 -7.26 12.89 11.18
N SER A 55 -7.01 13.07 9.89
CA SER A 55 -8.02 13.60 8.97
C SER A 55 -9.24 12.68 8.91
N LEU A 56 -10.41 13.30 8.83
CA LEU A 56 -11.68 12.59 8.75
C LEU A 56 -11.94 12.08 7.34
N ALA A 57 -12.74 11.02 7.21
CA ALA A 57 -13.05 10.43 5.89
C ALA A 57 -13.61 11.44 4.89
N ARG A 58 -14.48 12.37 5.35
CA ARG A 58 -15.01 13.45 4.50
C ARG A 58 -13.93 14.39 3.98
N GLU A 59 -12.86 14.62 4.75
CA GLU A 59 -11.75 15.51 4.37
C GLU A 59 -10.79 14.80 3.42
N LEU A 60 -10.58 13.50 3.64
CA LEU A 60 -9.77 12.64 2.79
C LEU A 60 -10.42 12.42 1.41
N ALA A 61 -11.75 12.41 1.33
CA ALA A 61 -12.47 12.29 0.07
C ALA A 61 -12.17 13.45 -0.92
N PHE A 62 -11.82 14.63 -0.39
CA PHE A 62 -11.43 15.80 -1.19
C PHE A 62 -9.91 15.93 -1.35
N ASP A 63 -9.12 14.95 -0.91
CA ASP A 63 -7.67 14.99 -1.09
C ASP A 63 -7.30 14.87 -2.58
N PRO A 64 -6.28 15.61 -3.07
CA PRO A 64 -5.86 15.55 -4.47
C PRO A 64 -5.58 14.12 -4.96
N PHE A 65 -5.03 13.26 -4.11
CA PHE A 65 -4.76 11.86 -4.46
C PHE A 65 -6.06 11.13 -4.85
N VAL A 66 -7.13 11.30 -4.08
CA VAL A 66 -8.42 10.64 -4.33
C VAL A 66 -9.10 11.22 -5.57
N GLN A 67 -9.05 12.54 -5.72
CA GLN A 67 -9.68 13.23 -6.86
C GLN A 67 -9.02 12.89 -8.21
N GLN A 68 -7.72 12.58 -8.22
CA GLN A 68 -7.00 12.17 -9.44
C GLN A 68 -7.35 10.76 -9.92
N ILE A 69 -7.75 9.85 -9.03
CA ILE A 69 -8.06 8.44 -9.37
C ILE A 69 -9.28 8.33 -10.30
N HIS A 70 -10.16 9.33 -10.33
CA HIS A 70 -11.31 9.38 -11.24
C HIS A 70 -10.93 9.25 -12.74
N ASN A 71 -9.66 9.41 -13.08
CA ASN A 71 -9.14 9.26 -14.45
C ASN A 71 -8.78 7.82 -14.84
N PHE A 72 -8.84 6.85 -13.92
CA PHE A 72 -8.57 5.45 -14.20
C PHE A 72 -9.89 4.68 -14.34
N SER A 73 -10.22 4.25 -15.57
CA SER A 73 -11.52 3.62 -15.84
C SER A 73 -11.59 2.17 -15.33
N ASP A 74 -12.80 1.70 -15.04
CA ASP A 74 -13.05 0.31 -14.65
C ASP A 74 -12.51 -0.68 -15.71
N GLU A 75 -12.65 -0.35 -17.00
CA GLU A 75 -12.13 -1.16 -18.10
C GLU A 75 -10.60 -1.29 -18.05
N GLN A 76 -9.89 -0.18 -17.82
CA GLN A 76 -8.43 -0.17 -17.67
C GLN A 76 -8.00 -0.99 -16.45
N HIS A 77 -8.75 -0.89 -15.35
CA HIS A 77 -8.46 -1.66 -14.14
C HIS A 77 -8.65 -3.17 -14.35
N VAL A 78 -9.75 -3.58 -14.98
CA VAL A 78 -10.01 -5.00 -15.31
C VAL A 78 -8.95 -5.54 -16.27
N ALA A 79 -8.54 -4.76 -17.27
CA ALA A 79 -7.48 -5.16 -18.20
C ALA A 79 -6.16 -5.42 -17.45
N TRP A 80 -5.75 -4.49 -16.57
CA TRP A 80 -4.55 -4.64 -15.76
C TRP A 80 -4.60 -5.87 -14.85
N LEU A 81 -5.74 -6.13 -14.18
CA LEU A 81 -5.91 -7.29 -13.31
C LEU A 81 -5.76 -8.62 -14.06
N ARG A 82 -6.28 -8.70 -15.28
CA ARG A 82 -6.14 -9.89 -16.15
C ARG A 82 -4.68 -10.13 -16.51
N GLU A 83 -3.98 -9.08 -16.95
CA GLU A 83 -2.56 -9.15 -17.31
C GLU A 83 -1.71 -9.59 -16.11
N TYR A 84 -1.90 -8.95 -14.96
CA TYR A 84 -1.19 -9.30 -13.73
C TYR A 84 -1.39 -10.76 -13.34
N THR A 85 -2.64 -11.24 -13.38
CA THR A 85 -2.98 -12.62 -13.02
C THR A 85 -2.31 -13.62 -13.97
N GLN A 86 -2.34 -13.36 -15.28
CA GLN A 86 -1.70 -14.21 -16.28
C GLN A 86 -0.19 -14.27 -16.09
N ARG A 87 0.45 -13.11 -15.88
CA ARG A 87 1.90 -13.02 -15.68
C ARG A 87 2.35 -13.70 -14.40
N LYS A 88 1.58 -13.55 -13.32
CA LYS A 88 1.85 -14.23 -12.04
C LYS A 88 1.84 -15.75 -12.21
N GLU A 89 0.89 -16.29 -12.96
CA GLU A 89 0.82 -17.74 -13.21
C GLU A 89 1.99 -18.23 -14.08
N GLN A 90 2.37 -17.48 -15.12
CA GLN A 90 3.55 -17.80 -15.94
C GLN A 90 4.82 -17.88 -15.09
N LEU A 91 5.07 -16.89 -14.23
CA LEU A 91 6.22 -16.89 -13.32
C LEU A 91 6.19 -18.09 -12.37
N ARG A 92 5.01 -18.46 -11.87
CA ARG A 92 4.85 -19.64 -11.01
C ARG A 92 5.22 -20.93 -11.76
N GLN A 93 4.74 -21.10 -12.99
CA GLN A 93 5.03 -22.28 -13.81
C GLN A 93 6.52 -22.38 -14.16
N MET A 94 7.15 -21.25 -14.51
CA MET A 94 8.60 -21.20 -14.74
C MET A 94 9.38 -21.61 -13.50
N ASN A 95 9.03 -21.09 -12.32
CA ASN A 95 9.70 -21.42 -11.08
C ASN A 95 9.54 -22.90 -10.68
N MET A 96 8.39 -23.53 -10.97
CA MET A 96 8.21 -24.97 -10.73
C MET A 96 9.08 -25.82 -11.67
N ASN A 97 9.20 -25.43 -12.94
CA ASN A 97 10.00 -26.18 -13.91
C ASN A 97 11.51 -26.09 -13.62
N THR A 98 11.98 -24.97 -13.09
CA THR A 98 13.39 -24.77 -12.69
C THR A 98 13.79 -25.58 -11.45
N GLN A 99 12.84 -26.00 -10.59
CA GLN A 99 13.13 -26.80 -9.39
C GLN A 99 13.15 -28.32 -9.64
N ILE A 100 12.82 -28.78 -10.85
CA ILE A 100 12.75 -30.20 -11.23
C ILE A 100 13.99 -30.62 -12.06
N GLN A 101 14.88 -29.68 -12.39
CA GLN A 101 16.18 -29.92 -13.04
C GLN A 101 17.32 -29.81 -12.03
#